data_AF-A0A838EC96-F1
#
_entry.id   AF-A0A838EC96-F1
#
_cell.length_a   1.000
_cell.length_b   1.000
_cell.length_c   1.000
_cell.angle_alpha   90.00
_cell.angle_beta   90.00
_cell.angle_gamma   90.00
#
_symmetry.space_group_name_H-M   'P 1'
#
loop_
_entity.id
_entity.type
_entity.pdbx_description
1 polymer ?
#
loop_
_entity_poly.entity_id
_entity_poly.type
_entity_poly.pdbx_seq_one_letter_code
_entity_poly.pdbx_strand_id
1 'polypeptide(L)'
;MNNNNLQRTLSKLIQSGSRSNPAMNTLINDYTTYHIVLVVVGGFFVLIFLLLSLFFWTQLKRTPQAAKHKWTFEKKTYFSLGAVSIVVGLLIALIVAVNATTVLNPLPGFSSLVDSLGTPKAGTQMDKLYQACNTWLQSGSTHIPSLIQSKIDERLAWQRPKAIISGMLLVVFGALGTCLWRTLLKKSQVRESTWGLKERALLVFGAATITFSLLLVVIFVANMQGAFAPLTLTLAFG
;
A
#
# COMPACT_ATOMS: atom_id res chain seq x y z
N MET A 1 25.67 -15.36 -25.76
CA MET A 1 25.12 -16.40 -24.87
C MET A 1 23.73 -15.95 -24.42
N ASN A 2 22.77 -16.88 -24.32
CA ASN A 2 21.34 -16.58 -24.28
C ASN A 2 20.91 -16.04 -22.89
N ASN A 3 20.66 -14.74 -22.77
CA ASN A 3 20.45 -14.05 -21.47
C ASN A 3 19.08 -14.32 -20.80
N ASN A 4 18.27 -15.25 -21.31
CA ASN A 4 16.93 -15.60 -20.78
C ASN A 4 16.93 -16.86 -19.90
N ASN A 5 18.06 -17.18 -19.26
CA ASN A 5 18.20 -18.42 -18.50
C ASN A 5 17.28 -18.47 -17.27
N LEU A 6 17.14 -17.36 -16.55
CA LEU A 6 16.31 -17.28 -15.35
C LEU A 6 14.83 -17.50 -15.66
N GLN A 7 14.26 -16.75 -16.60
CA GLN A 7 12.85 -16.89 -17.00
C GLN A 7 12.54 -18.33 -17.41
N ARG A 8 13.38 -18.93 -18.26
CA ARG A 8 13.22 -20.33 -18.70
C ARG A 8 13.27 -21.31 -17.53
N THR A 9 14.19 -21.13 -16.59
CA THR A 9 14.29 -21.97 -15.38
C THR A 9 13.02 -21.85 -14.55
N LEU A 10 12.54 -20.62 -14.30
CA LEU A 10 11.31 -20.37 -13.55
C LEU A 10 10.09 -21.00 -14.23
N SER A 11 9.90 -20.81 -15.53
CA SER A 11 8.78 -21.42 -16.27
C SER A 11 8.81 -22.95 -16.20
N LYS A 12 9.98 -23.57 -16.30
CA LYS A 12 10.14 -25.03 -16.14
C LYS A 12 9.80 -25.50 -14.71
N LEU A 13 10.22 -24.74 -13.69
CA LEU A 13 9.92 -25.07 -12.29
C LEU A 13 8.43 -24.93 -11.96
N ILE A 14 7.77 -23.93 -12.55
CA ILE A 14 6.30 -23.76 -12.44
C ILE A 14 5.59 -24.96 -13.07
N GLN A 15 5.96 -25.34 -14.30
CA GLN A 15 5.33 -26.46 -15.03
C GLN A 15 5.55 -27.81 -14.37
N SER A 16 6.73 -28.04 -13.79
CA SER A 16 7.07 -29.30 -13.09
C SER A 16 6.44 -29.43 -11.69
N GLY A 17 5.67 -28.44 -11.26
CA GLY A 17 4.90 -28.49 -10.02
C GLY A 17 5.62 -28.00 -8.77
N SER A 18 6.83 -27.43 -8.88
CA SER A 18 7.65 -26.66 -7.90
C SER A 18 7.83 -27.15 -6.46
N ARG A 19 7.01 -28.06 -5.93
CA ARG A 19 6.93 -28.39 -4.50
C ARG A 19 8.21 -28.99 -3.94
N SER A 20 9.01 -29.65 -4.78
CA SER A 20 10.28 -30.27 -4.39
C SER A 20 11.49 -29.34 -4.49
N ASN A 21 11.34 -28.08 -4.95
CA ASN A 21 12.45 -27.13 -5.05
C ASN A 21 12.36 -26.07 -3.94
N PRO A 22 13.17 -26.18 -2.87
CA PRO A 22 13.18 -25.22 -1.77
C PRO A 22 13.43 -23.77 -2.18
N ALA A 23 14.32 -23.51 -3.14
CA ALA A 23 14.59 -22.16 -3.64
C ALA A 23 13.35 -21.53 -4.29
N MET A 24 12.62 -22.33 -5.08
CA MET A 24 11.37 -21.91 -5.70
C MET A 24 10.28 -21.65 -4.65
N ASN A 25 10.16 -22.52 -3.64
CA ASN A 25 9.22 -22.33 -2.54
C ASN A 25 9.48 -21.00 -1.79
N THR A 26 10.75 -20.65 -1.57
CA THR A 26 11.14 -19.36 -0.97
C THR A 26 10.67 -18.18 -1.82
N LEU A 27 10.84 -18.23 -3.15
CA LEU A 27 10.36 -17.17 -4.05
C LEU A 27 8.83 -17.04 -4.02
N ILE A 28 8.11 -18.17 -4.14
CA ILE A 28 6.64 -18.16 -4.11
C ILE A 28 6.14 -17.66 -2.74
N ASN A 29 6.79 -18.05 -1.65
CA ASN A 29 6.43 -17.60 -0.31
C ASN A 29 6.65 -16.09 -0.12
N ASP A 30 7.77 -15.54 -0.62
CA ASP A 30 8.03 -14.10 -0.58
C ASP A 30 7.01 -13.33 -1.44
N TYR A 31 6.72 -13.82 -2.66
CA TYR A 31 5.67 -13.26 -3.52
C TYR A 31 4.29 -13.30 -2.83
N THR A 32 3.97 -14.40 -2.17
CA THR A 32 2.71 -14.52 -1.40
C THR A 32 2.69 -13.54 -0.23
N THR A 33 3.81 -13.39 0.48
CA THR A 33 3.97 -12.44 1.59
C THR A 33 3.76 -11.00 1.13
N TYR A 34 4.26 -10.64 -0.05
CA TYR A 34 4.02 -9.33 -0.66
C TYR A 34 2.52 -9.01 -0.76
N HIS A 35 1.73 -9.97 -1.25
CA HIS A 35 0.27 -9.83 -1.37
C HIS A 35 -0.46 -9.93 -0.01
N ILE A 36 0.04 -10.73 0.94
CA ILE A 36 -0.50 -10.77 2.32
C ILE A 36 -0.43 -9.40 2.97
N VAL A 37 0.68 -8.67 2.82
CA VAL A 37 0.81 -7.31 3.39
C VAL A 37 -0.26 -6.38 2.82
N LEU A 38 -0.55 -6.46 1.53
CA LEU A 38 -1.63 -5.70 0.89
C LEU A 38 -3.01 -6.05 1.47
N VAL A 39 -3.28 -7.34 1.69
CA VAL A 39 -4.54 -7.81 2.28
C VAL A 39 -4.69 -7.35 3.73
N VAL A 40 -3.66 -7.54 4.57
CA VAL A 40 -3.73 -7.24 6.00
C VAL A 40 -3.74 -5.74 6.26
N VAL A 41 -2.77 -5.00 5.73
CA VAL A 41 -2.67 -3.56 5.95
C VAL A 41 -3.78 -2.82 5.21
N GLY A 42 -4.10 -3.23 3.98
CA GLY A 42 -5.23 -2.69 3.23
C GLY A 42 -6.56 -2.96 3.95
N GLY A 43 -6.77 -4.19 4.45
CA GLY A 43 -7.97 -4.56 5.21
C GLY A 43 -8.15 -3.70 6.46
N PHE A 44 -7.07 -3.40 7.19
CA PHE A 44 -7.10 -2.46 8.31
C PHE A 44 -7.58 -1.06 7.88
N PHE A 45 -7.07 -0.54 6.76
CA PHE A 45 -7.55 0.75 6.23
C PHE A 45 -8.99 0.70 5.73
N VAL A 46 -9.44 -0.40 5.11
CA VAL A 46 -10.86 -0.59 4.75
C VAL A 46 -11.74 -0.47 5.99
N LEU A 47 -11.37 -1.12 7.10
CA LEU A 47 -12.10 -1.02 8.35
C LEU A 47 -12.13 0.42 8.88
N ILE A 48 -11.00 1.13 8.87
CA ILE A 48 -10.95 2.55 9.27
C ILE A 48 -11.90 3.39 8.41
N PHE A 49 -11.85 3.28 7.08
CA PHE A 49 -12.70 4.07 6.20
C PHE A 49 -14.18 3.71 6.31
N LEU A 50 -14.51 2.44 6.58
CA LEU A 50 -15.86 2.02 6.89
C LEU A 50 -16.36 2.67 8.18
N LEU A 51 -15.56 2.62 9.25
CA LEU A 51 -15.92 3.25 10.53
C LEU A 51 -16.05 4.77 10.41
N LEU A 52 -15.16 5.42 9.66
CA LEU A 52 -15.25 6.85 9.36
C LEU A 52 -16.50 7.19 8.55
N SER A 53 -16.84 6.40 7.54
CA SER A 53 -18.06 6.57 6.76
C SER A 53 -19.31 6.45 7.64
N LEU A 54 -19.41 5.40 8.46
CA LEU A 54 -20.51 5.21 9.41
C LEU A 54 -20.59 6.38 10.40
N PHE A 55 -19.45 6.81 10.94
CA PHE A 55 -19.38 7.96 11.83
C PHE A 55 -19.89 9.23 11.14
N PHE A 56 -19.39 9.59 9.95
CA PHE A 56 -19.81 10.80 9.27
C PHE A 56 -21.29 10.76 8.84
N TRP A 57 -21.79 9.59 8.43
CA TRP A 57 -23.21 9.45 8.05
C TRP A 57 -24.13 9.53 9.27
N THR A 58 -23.73 8.97 10.41
CA THR A 58 -24.49 9.10 11.67
C THR A 58 -24.51 10.55 12.15
N GLN A 59 -23.39 11.26 12.07
CA GLN A 59 -23.31 12.67 12.44
C GLN A 59 -24.14 13.55 11.49
N LEU A 60 -24.12 13.29 10.18
CA LEU A 60 -24.95 13.99 9.20
C LEU A 60 -26.45 13.87 9.52
N LYS A 61 -26.90 12.67 9.94
CA LYS A 61 -28.30 12.43 10.35
C LYS A 61 -28.66 13.13 11.67
N ARG A 62 -27.70 13.26 12.58
CA ARG A 62 -27.89 13.89 13.90
C ARG A 62 -27.88 15.42 13.85
N THR A 63 -27.24 16.03 12.85
CA THR A 63 -27.19 17.49 12.74
C THR A 63 -28.60 18.07 12.48
N PRO A 64 -29.15 18.91 13.38
CA PRO A 64 -30.48 19.51 13.23
C PRO A 64 -30.64 20.26 11.90
N GLN A 65 -31.87 20.33 11.38
CA GLN A 65 -32.17 21.25 10.27
C GLN A 65 -32.24 22.68 10.82
N ALA A 66 -31.36 23.56 10.33
CA ALA A 66 -31.48 24.99 10.60
C ALA A 66 -32.68 25.55 9.82
N ALA A 67 -33.53 26.34 10.48
CA ALA A 67 -34.81 26.81 9.95
C ALA A 67 -34.70 27.61 8.63
N LYS A 68 -33.54 28.22 8.35
CA LYS A 68 -33.29 29.03 7.14
C LYS A 68 -32.42 28.38 6.07
N HIS A 69 -31.61 27.36 6.40
CA HIS A 69 -30.67 26.77 5.42
C HIS A 69 -30.59 25.26 5.54
N LYS A 70 -31.03 24.56 4.48
CA LYS A 70 -31.04 23.08 4.43
C LYS A 70 -29.64 22.46 4.51
N TRP A 71 -28.59 23.18 4.07
CA TRP A 71 -27.21 22.70 3.98
C TRP A 71 -26.21 23.60 4.73
N THR A 72 -26.07 23.41 6.03
CA THR A 72 -25.03 24.06 6.84
C THR A 72 -23.62 23.56 6.47
N PHE A 73 -22.58 24.33 6.82
CA PHE A 73 -21.18 23.92 6.63
C PHE A 73 -20.92 22.54 7.25
N GLU A 74 -21.39 22.31 8.48
CA GLU A 74 -21.27 21.03 9.17
C GLU A 74 -21.86 19.86 8.36
N LYS A 75 -23.08 20.01 7.81
CA LYS A 75 -23.68 18.99 6.96
C LYS A 75 -22.88 18.73 5.69
N LYS A 76 -22.40 19.80 5.02
CA LYS A 76 -21.53 19.67 3.83
C LYS A 76 -20.24 18.92 4.17
N THR A 77 -19.60 19.24 5.28
CA THR A 77 -18.38 18.58 5.72
C THR A 77 -18.61 17.09 6.00
N TYR A 78 -19.60 16.72 6.81
CA TYR A 78 -19.88 15.32 7.08
C TYR A 78 -20.28 14.54 5.82
N PHE A 79 -21.09 15.13 4.94
CA PHE A 79 -21.43 14.51 3.67
C PHE A 79 -20.19 14.27 2.79
N SER A 80 -19.36 15.30 2.58
CA SER A 80 -18.17 15.19 1.75
C SER A 80 -17.15 14.20 2.33
N LEU A 81 -16.87 14.25 3.63
CA LEU A 81 -15.95 13.32 4.28
C LEU A 81 -16.50 11.89 4.28
N GLY A 82 -17.80 11.71 4.47
CA GLY A 82 -18.48 10.41 4.35
C GLY A 82 -18.36 9.85 2.93
N ALA A 83 -18.65 10.65 1.91
CA ALA A 83 -18.54 10.25 0.51
C ALA A 83 -17.09 9.90 0.12
N VAL A 84 -16.11 10.74 0.49
CA VAL A 84 -14.68 10.45 0.27
C VAL A 84 -14.27 9.16 0.98
N SER A 85 -14.73 8.93 2.22
CA SER A 85 -14.42 7.71 2.96
C SER A 85 -14.97 6.46 2.27
N ILE A 86 -16.19 6.54 1.71
CA ILE A 86 -16.77 5.44 0.92
C ILE A 86 -15.93 5.18 -0.33
N VAL A 87 -15.64 6.22 -1.11
CA VAL A 87 -14.90 6.06 -2.37
C VAL A 87 -13.52 5.47 -2.12
N VAL A 88 -12.74 6.04 -1.19
CA VAL A 88 -11.41 5.55 -0.86
C VAL A 88 -11.49 4.14 -0.26
N GLY A 89 -12.42 3.90 0.66
CA GLY A 89 -12.62 2.58 1.26
C GLY A 89 -12.94 1.49 0.22
N LEU A 90 -13.79 1.78 -0.77
CA LEU A 90 -14.11 0.85 -1.86
C LEU A 90 -12.91 0.59 -2.79
N LEU A 91 -12.13 1.63 -3.12
CA LEU A 91 -10.91 1.46 -3.91
C LEU A 91 -9.89 0.56 -3.21
N ILE A 92 -9.68 0.77 -1.90
CA ILE A 92 -8.80 -0.08 -1.11
C ILE A 92 -9.39 -1.50 -0.99
N ALA A 93 -10.70 -1.64 -0.78
CA ALA A 93 -11.36 -2.95 -0.71
C ALA A 93 -11.20 -3.75 -2.01
N LEU A 94 -11.28 -3.10 -3.17
CA LEU A 94 -11.00 -3.72 -4.46
C LEU A 94 -9.54 -4.22 -4.53
N ILE A 95 -8.57 -3.40 -4.13
CA ILE A 95 -7.16 -3.80 -4.05
C ILE A 95 -7.03 -5.02 -3.13
N VAL A 96 -7.61 -4.99 -1.92
CA VAL A 96 -7.58 -6.10 -0.96
C VAL A 96 -8.17 -7.37 -1.57
N ALA A 97 -9.31 -7.28 -2.25
CA ALA A 97 -9.98 -8.43 -2.87
C ALA A 97 -9.11 -9.06 -3.97
N VAL A 98 -8.53 -8.25 -4.85
CA VAL A 98 -7.61 -8.73 -5.91
C VAL A 98 -6.35 -9.36 -5.31
N ASN A 99 -5.82 -8.81 -4.21
CA ASN A 99 -4.64 -9.38 -3.57
C ASN A 99 -4.97 -10.65 -2.79
N ALA A 100 -6.17 -10.77 -2.22
CA ALA A 100 -6.62 -11.97 -1.53
C ALA A 100 -6.75 -13.16 -2.48
N THR A 101 -7.21 -12.95 -3.71
CA THR A 101 -7.25 -14.04 -4.72
C THR A 101 -5.83 -14.51 -5.08
N THR A 102 -4.85 -13.60 -5.19
CA THR A 102 -3.45 -13.97 -5.39
C THR A 102 -2.85 -14.71 -4.20
N VAL A 103 -3.20 -14.35 -2.96
CA VAL A 103 -2.75 -15.10 -1.76
C VAL A 103 -3.30 -16.54 -1.77
N LEU A 104 -4.56 -16.72 -2.15
CA LEU A 104 -5.19 -18.04 -2.22
C LEU A 104 -4.64 -18.91 -3.36
N ASN A 105 -4.25 -18.29 -4.47
CA ASN A 105 -3.65 -18.96 -5.61
C ASN A 105 -2.52 -18.11 -6.24
N PRO A 106 -1.27 -18.23 -5.75
CA PRO A 106 -0.19 -17.33 -6.16
C PRO A 106 0.40 -17.66 -7.53
N LEU A 107 0.25 -18.90 -8.03
CA LEU A 107 0.95 -19.38 -9.23
C LEU A 107 0.60 -18.60 -10.51
N PRO A 108 -0.67 -18.28 -10.82
CA PRO A 108 -1.00 -17.49 -12.01
C PRO A 108 -0.37 -16.10 -12.01
N GLY A 109 -0.48 -15.39 -10.88
CA GLY A 109 0.12 -14.06 -10.72
C GLY A 109 1.64 -14.10 -10.78
N PHE A 110 2.26 -15.08 -10.12
CA PHE A 110 3.71 -15.29 -10.18
C PHE A 110 4.18 -15.63 -11.59
N SER A 111 3.43 -16.44 -12.34
CA SER A 111 3.76 -16.76 -13.74
C SER A 111 3.73 -15.51 -14.62
N SER A 112 2.74 -14.63 -14.43
CA SER A 112 2.68 -13.35 -15.14
C SER A 112 3.86 -12.44 -14.78
N LEU A 113 4.30 -12.43 -13.52
CA LEU A 113 5.54 -11.74 -13.11
C LEU A 113 6.75 -12.31 -13.86
N VAL A 114 6.89 -13.64 -13.91
CA VAL A 114 7.98 -14.32 -14.62
C VAL A 114 7.99 -13.97 -16.10
N ASP A 115 6.83 -13.92 -16.75
CA ASP A 115 6.70 -13.54 -18.15
C ASP A 115 7.09 -12.08 -18.40
N SER A 116 6.92 -11.21 -17.41
CA SER A 116 7.33 -9.81 -17.46
C SER A 116 8.82 -9.57 -17.15
N LEU A 117 9.55 -10.59 -16.69
CA LEU A 117 10.99 -10.48 -16.46
C LEU A 117 11.70 -10.29 -17.81
N GLY A 118 12.09 -9.05 -18.09
CA GLY A 118 12.88 -8.73 -19.27
C GLY A 118 14.29 -9.32 -19.21
N THR A 119 15.03 -9.19 -20.31
CA THR A 119 16.43 -9.62 -20.41
C THR A 119 17.37 -8.50 -19.97
N PRO A 120 18.14 -8.65 -18.89
CA PRO A 120 19.09 -7.63 -18.49
C PRO A 120 20.24 -7.52 -19.52
N LYS A 121 20.77 -6.30 -19.67
CA LYS A 121 21.95 -6.06 -20.50
C LYS A 121 23.15 -6.78 -19.89
N ALA A 122 23.93 -7.47 -20.73
CA ALA A 122 25.09 -8.23 -20.30
C ALA A 122 26.07 -7.38 -19.49
N GLY A 123 26.58 -7.93 -18.37
CA GLY A 123 27.56 -7.26 -17.51
C GLY A 123 26.98 -6.25 -16.50
N THR A 124 25.68 -5.97 -16.56
CA THR A 124 25.01 -5.12 -15.55
C THR A 124 24.87 -5.83 -14.20
N GLN A 125 24.60 -5.06 -13.13
CA GLN A 125 24.30 -5.65 -11.82
C GLN A 125 23.06 -6.57 -11.88
N MET A 126 22.06 -6.20 -12.68
CA MET A 126 20.84 -7.00 -12.86
C MET A 126 21.13 -8.34 -13.57
N ASP A 127 22.04 -8.36 -14.54
CA ASP A 127 22.49 -9.60 -15.19
C ASP A 127 23.19 -10.53 -14.19
N LYS A 128 24.09 -9.99 -13.35
CA LYS A 128 24.74 -10.77 -12.28
C LYS A 128 23.72 -11.32 -11.27
N LEU A 129 22.73 -10.51 -10.88
CA LEU A 129 21.65 -10.94 -9.99
C LEU A 129 20.85 -12.08 -10.63
N TYR A 130 20.47 -11.95 -11.90
CA TYR A 130 19.69 -12.97 -12.61
C TYR A 130 20.47 -14.28 -12.77
N GLN A 131 21.77 -14.20 -13.03
CA GLN A 131 22.64 -15.38 -13.07
C GLN A 131 22.73 -16.06 -11.72
N ALA A 132 22.91 -15.31 -10.62
CA ALA A 132 22.93 -15.86 -9.27
C ALA A 132 21.59 -16.51 -8.90
N CYS A 133 20.46 -15.85 -9.19
CA CYS A 133 19.12 -16.40 -9.01
C CYS A 133 18.93 -17.69 -9.82
N ASN A 134 19.36 -17.71 -11.08
CA ASN A 134 19.22 -18.88 -11.93
C ASN A 134 20.01 -20.08 -11.38
N THR A 135 21.27 -19.89 -11.00
CA THR A 135 22.10 -20.94 -10.41
C THR A 135 21.50 -21.44 -9.09
N TRP A 136 21.00 -20.54 -8.25
CA TRP A 136 20.34 -20.89 -7.00
C TRP A 136 19.09 -21.74 -7.23
N LEU A 137 18.22 -21.34 -8.16
CA LEU A 137 17.01 -22.08 -8.49
C LEU A 137 17.30 -23.44 -9.11
N GLN A 138 18.32 -23.56 -9.95
CA GLN A 138 18.74 -24.84 -10.52
C GLN A 138 19.31 -25.78 -9.45
N SER A 139 19.98 -25.24 -8.43
CA SER A 139 20.51 -26.04 -7.31
C SER A 139 19.43 -26.55 -6.37
N GLY A 140 18.29 -25.85 -6.28
CA GLY A 140 17.26 -26.12 -5.27
C GLY A 140 17.70 -25.90 -3.82
N SER A 141 18.83 -25.21 -3.60
CA SER A 141 19.37 -24.98 -2.26
C SER A 141 18.45 -24.10 -1.40
N THR A 142 18.35 -24.42 -0.12
CA THR A 142 17.71 -23.56 0.89
C THR A 142 18.52 -22.31 1.21
N HIS A 143 19.82 -22.31 0.92
CA HIS A 143 20.73 -21.21 1.23
C HIS A 143 20.71 -20.15 0.13
N ILE A 144 20.25 -18.94 0.47
CA ILE A 144 20.23 -17.79 -0.45
C ILE A 144 21.68 -17.33 -0.73
N PRO A 145 22.11 -17.21 -2.00
CA PRO A 145 23.42 -16.69 -2.36
C PRO A 145 23.69 -15.30 -1.78
N SER A 146 24.94 -15.06 -1.38
CA SER A 146 25.36 -13.79 -0.76
C SER A 146 25.07 -12.55 -1.63
N LEU A 147 25.17 -12.67 -2.96
CA LEU A 147 24.82 -11.57 -3.86
C LEU A 147 23.33 -11.18 -3.78
N ILE A 148 22.45 -12.19 -3.70
CA ILE A 148 21.00 -11.96 -3.56
C ILE A 148 20.71 -11.37 -2.18
N GLN A 149 21.34 -11.93 -1.13
CA GLN A 149 21.20 -11.44 0.24
C GLN A 149 21.64 -9.98 0.37
N SER A 150 22.78 -9.59 -0.21
CA SER A 150 23.25 -8.20 -0.21
C SER A 150 22.25 -7.25 -0.85
N LYS A 151 21.59 -7.65 -1.95
CA LYS A 151 20.56 -6.84 -2.60
C LYS A 151 19.27 -6.75 -1.80
N ILE A 152 18.89 -7.82 -1.12
CA ILE A 152 17.80 -7.79 -0.13
C ILE A 152 18.14 -6.80 0.99
N ASP A 153 19.34 -6.85 1.54
CA ASP A 153 19.76 -5.98 2.65
C ASP A 153 19.79 -4.50 2.22
N GLU A 154 20.32 -4.18 1.03
CA GLU A 154 20.27 -2.85 0.42
C GLU A 154 18.82 -2.33 0.30
N ARG A 155 17.91 -3.18 -0.19
CA ARG A 155 16.50 -2.85 -0.34
C ARG A 155 15.83 -2.62 1.01
N LEU A 156 16.10 -3.47 2.00
CA LEU A 156 15.55 -3.33 3.34
C LEU A 156 16.03 -2.05 4.04
N ALA A 157 17.31 -1.70 3.88
CA ALA A 157 17.88 -0.46 4.40
C ALA A 157 17.18 0.78 3.82
N TRP A 158 16.65 0.70 2.60
CA TRP A 158 15.91 1.78 1.96
C TRP A 158 14.41 1.79 2.30
N GLN A 159 13.76 0.62 2.36
CA GLN A 159 12.32 0.49 2.52
C GLN A 159 11.86 0.64 3.98
N ARG A 160 12.60 0.05 4.93
CA ARG A 160 12.21 0.05 6.35
C ARG A 160 12.10 1.47 6.94
N PRO A 161 13.07 2.38 6.76
CA PRO A 161 12.96 3.73 7.30
C PRO A 161 11.76 4.47 6.72
N LYS A 162 11.48 4.29 5.42
CA LYS A 162 10.32 4.93 4.77
C LYS A 162 9.00 4.43 5.33
N ALA A 163 8.85 3.12 5.57
CA ALA A 163 7.67 2.57 6.21
C ALA A 163 7.47 3.15 7.63
N ILE A 164 8.54 3.22 8.43
CA ILE A 164 8.47 3.76 9.79
C ILE A 164 8.10 5.25 9.78
N ILE A 165 8.82 6.06 8.99
CA ILE A 165 8.63 7.51 8.93
C ILE A 165 7.23 7.85 8.39
N SER A 166 6.80 7.20 7.30
CA SER A 166 5.47 7.44 6.74
C SER A 166 4.35 7.00 7.70
N GLY A 167 4.52 5.91 8.45
CA GLY A 167 3.58 5.48 9.48
C GLY A 167 3.47 6.50 10.63
N MET A 168 4.60 7.00 11.13
CA MET A 168 4.62 8.05 12.16
C MET A 168 3.95 9.34 11.68
N LEU A 169 4.31 9.79 10.47
CA LEU A 169 3.70 10.98 9.86
C LEU A 169 2.20 10.79 9.65
N LEU A 170 1.74 9.60 9.25
CA LEU A 170 0.32 9.32 9.05
C LEU A 170 -0.46 9.51 10.36
N VAL A 171 0.07 9.04 11.49
CA VAL A 171 -0.53 9.24 12.81
C VAL A 171 -0.58 10.73 13.17
N VAL A 172 0.51 11.46 12.96
CA VAL A 172 0.58 12.90 13.24
C VAL A 172 -0.43 13.68 12.40
N PHE A 173 -0.48 13.44 11.08
CA PHE A 173 -1.41 14.11 10.18
C PHE A 173 -2.87 13.74 10.46
N GLY A 174 -3.15 12.49 10.83
CA GLY A 174 -4.48 12.05 11.27
C GLY A 174 -4.94 12.76 12.55
N ALA A 175 -4.04 12.90 13.54
CA ALA A 175 -4.33 13.60 14.79
C ALA A 175 -4.54 15.12 14.55
N LEU A 176 -3.66 15.75 13.78
CA LEU A 176 -3.77 17.16 13.40
C LEU A 176 -5.05 17.44 12.62
N GLY A 177 -5.35 16.63 11.61
CA GLY A 177 -6.59 16.74 10.84
C GLY A 177 -7.82 16.63 11.74
N THR A 178 -7.84 15.64 12.64
CA THR A 178 -8.93 15.48 13.61
C THR A 178 -9.10 16.73 14.49
N CYS A 179 -8.01 17.30 15.00
CA CYS A 179 -8.05 18.50 15.83
C CYS A 179 -8.55 19.74 15.06
N LEU A 180 -8.04 19.96 13.84
CA LEU A 180 -8.41 21.07 12.97
C LEU A 180 -9.88 21.01 12.57
N TRP A 181 -10.36 19.84 12.11
CA TRP A 181 -11.75 19.65 11.70
C TRP A 181 -12.72 19.76 12.87
N ARG A 182 -12.37 19.23 14.05
CA ARG A 182 -13.18 19.44 15.27
C ARG A 182 -13.30 20.92 15.62
N THR A 183 -12.22 21.68 15.49
CA THR A 183 -12.20 23.12 15.77
C THR A 183 -13.08 23.89 14.76
N LEU A 184 -12.97 23.58 13.48
CA LEU A 184 -13.79 24.18 12.42
C LEU A 184 -15.28 23.89 12.61
N LEU A 185 -15.64 22.64 12.92
CA LEU A 185 -17.02 22.23 13.15
C LEU A 185 -17.62 22.95 14.37
N LYS A 186 -16.91 22.98 15.50
CA LYS A 186 -17.34 23.73 16.71
C LYS A 186 -17.57 25.21 16.43
N LYS A 187 -16.65 25.86 15.70
CA LYS A 187 -16.80 27.28 15.35
C LYS A 187 -17.98 27.53 14.41
N SER A 188 -18.24 26.61 13.48
CA SER A 188 -19.34 26.75 12.51
C SER A 188 -20.74 26.71 13.16
N GLN A 189 -20.87 26.12 14.35
CA GLN A 189 -22.12 26.06 15.10
C GLN A 189 -22.45 27.38 15.82
N VAL A 190 -21.43 28.18 16.14
CA VAL A 190 -21.61 29.40 16.96
C VAL A 190 -21.76 30.66 16.10
N ARG A 191 -21.21 30.68 14.88
CA ARG A 191 -21.08 31.91 14.08
C ARG A 191 -21.72 31.76 12.71
N GLU A 192 -22.88 32.39 12.51
CA GLU A 192 -23.63 32.27 11.24
C GLU A 192 -23.06 33.12 10.09
N SER A 193 -22.24 34.16 10.31
CA SER A 193 -22.19 35.24 9.30
C SER A 193 -20.88 35.50 8.54
N THR A 194 -19.65 35.36 9.06
CA THR A 194 -18.45 35.58 8.20
C THR A 194 -17.20 34.80 8.68
N TRP A 195 -16.57 34.09 7.74
CA TRP A 195 -15.29 33.40 7.95
C TRP A 195 -14.15 34.39 7.80
N GLY A 196 -13.40 34.60 8.89
CA GLY A 196 -12.19 35.41 8.87
C GLY A 196 -11.04 34.69 8.16
N LEU A 197 -9.92 35.41 8.01
CA LEU A 197 -8.71 34.90 7.37
C LEU A 197 -8.15 33.68 8.13
N LYS A 198 -8.28 33.66 9.46
CA LYS A 198 -7.90 32.54 10.33
C LYS A 198 -8.71 31.27 10.03
N GLU A 199 -10.04 31.39 9.88
CA GLU A 199 -10.91 30.24 9.57
C GLU A 199 -10.64 29.67 8.18
N ARG A 200 -10.37 30.55 7.19
CA ARG A 200 -9.95 30.12 5.84
C ARG A 200 -8.61 29.37 5.88
N ALA A 201 -7.63 29.88 6.63
CA ALA A 201 -6.37 29.19 6.82
C ALA A 201 -6.57 27.81 7.46
N LEU A 202 -7.37 27.72 8.53
CA LEU A 202 -7.70 26.44 9.18
C LEU A 202 -8.36 25.45 8.21
N LEU A 203 -9.24 25.91 7.32
CA LEU A 203 -9.86 25.07 6.29
C LEU A 203 -8.82 24.52 5.31
N VAL A 204 -7.92 25.38 4.82
CA VAL A 204 -6.85 25.00 3.88
C VAL A 204 -5.91 23.98 4.54
N PHE A 205 -5.46 24.25 5.77
CA PHE A 205 -4.62 23.31 6.52
C PHE A 205 -5.36 22.00 6.81
N GLY A 206 -6.63 22.07 7.21
CA GLY A 206 -7.47 20.90 7.44
C GLY A 206 -7.63 20.03 6.18
N ALA A 207 -7.88 20.65 5.02
CA ALA A 207 -7.93 19.94 3.74
C ALA A 207 -6.57 19.34 3.37
N ALA A 208 -5.49 20.09 3.54
CA ALA A 208 -4.14 19.60 3.30
C ALA A 208 -3.82 18.37 4.16
N THR A 209 -4.24 18.34 5.44
CA THR A 209 -4.00 17.16 6.29
C THR A 209 -4.68 15.90 5.77
N ILE A 210 -5.85 16.00 5.15
CA ILE A 210 -6.53 14.86 4.52
C ILE A 210 -5.72 14.38 3.31
N THR A 211 -5.35 15.28 2.42
CA THR A 211 -4.57 14.96 1.21
C THR A 211 -3.25 14.28 1.57
N PHE A 212 -2.50 14.85 2.53
CA PHE A 212 -1.25 14.24 2.99
C PHE A 212 -1.47 12.91 3.69
N SER A 213 -2.54 12.74 4.47
CA SER A 213 -2.87 11.45 5.08
C SER A 213 -3.11 10.37 4.02
N LEU A 214 -3.89 10.68 2.97
CA LEU A 214 -4.15 9.74 1.87
C LEU A 214 -2.86 9.36 1.12
N LEU A 215 -1.99 10.35 0.85
CA LEU A 215 -0.68 10.08 0.23
C LEU A 215 0.20 9.22 1.14
N LEU A 216 0.21 9.50 2.44
CA LEU A 216 0.97 8.75 3.43
C LEU A 216 0.48 7.32 3.58
N VAL A 217 -0.82 7.04 3.44
CA VAL A 217 -1.34 5.66 3.36
C VAL A 217 -0.71 4.90 2.20
N VAL A 218 -0.69 5.49 1.00
CA VAL A 218 -0.10 4.86 -0.19
C VAL A 218 1.39 4.61 0.01
N ILE A 219 2.13 5.61 0.48
CA ILE A 219 3.56 5.50 0.76
C ILE A 219 3.80 4.41 1.81
N PHE A 220 3.09 4.44 2.93
CA PHE A 220 3.23 3.46 4.01
C PHE A 220 3.01 2.03 3.50
N VAL A 221 1.89 1.79 2.82
CA VAL A 221 1.53 0.46 2.30
C VAL A 221 2.55 -0.04 1.29
N ALA A 222 3.03 0.82 0.37
CA ALA A 222 4.03 0.44 -0.62
C ALA A 222 5.38 0.06 0.02
N ASN A 223 5.83 0.81 1.02
CA ASN A 223 7.10 0.54 1.70
C ASN A 223 7.00 -0.66 2.66
N MET A 224 5.82 -0.92 3.25
CA MET A 224 5.57 -2.11 4.07
C MET A 224 5.77 -3.39 3.25
N GLN A 225 5.22 -3.45 2.03
CA GLN A 225 5.42 -4.61 1.15
C GLN A 225 6.89 -4.85 0.86
N GLY A 226 7.66 -3.80 0.57
CA GLY A 226 9.10 -3.93 0.33
C GLY A 226 9.94 -4.25 1.57
N ALA A 227 9.43 -3.97 2.77
CA ALA A 227 10.09 -4.33 4.02
C ALA A 227 9.84 -5.78 4.44
N PHE A 228 8.71 -6.37 4.06
CA PHE A 228 8.30 -7.74 4.44
C PHE A 228 8.53 -8.77 3.34
N ALA A 229 8.52 -8.38 2.07
CA ALA A 229 8.74 -9.26 0.91
C ALA A 229 9.79 -8.68 -0.04
N PRO A 230 11.06 -8.59 0.39
CA PRO A 230 12.10 -7.92 -0.36
C PRO A 230 12.58 -8.73 -1.57
N LEU A 231 12.49 -10.06 -1.57
CA LEU A 231 13.13 -10.90 -2.58
C LEU A 231 12.44 -10.76 -3.94
N THR A 232 11.11 -10.79 -3.99
CA THR A 232 10.30 -10.62 -5.21
C THR A 232 10.57 -9.27 -5.85
N LEU A 233 10.62 -8.21 -5.05
CA LEU A 233 10.90 -6.86 -5.55
C LEU A 233 12.36 -6.70 -5.99
N THR A 234 13.29 -7.39 -5.33
CA THR A 234 14.69 -7.44 -5.75
C THR A 234 14.82 -8.15 -7.09
N LEU A 235 14.08 -9.24 -7.31
CA LEU A 235 14.03 -9.94 -8.59
C LEU A 235 13.42 -9.08 -9.69
N ALA A 236 12.34 -8.35 -9.41
CA ALA A 236 11.62 -7.56 -10.40
C ALA A 236 12.35 -6.25 -10.79
N PHE A 237 13.03 -5.63 -9.83
CA PHE A 237 13.53 -4.26 -10.00
C PHE A 237 15.03 -4.07 -9.81
N GLY A 238 15.75 -5.09 -9.32
CA GLY A 238 17.18 -4.99 -8.98
C GLY A 238 17.41 -3.96 -7.90
#